data_AF-A0A970EAT6-F1
#
_entry.id   AF-A0A970EAT6-F1
#
_cell.length_a   1.000
_cell.length_b   1.000
_cell.length_c   1.000
_cell.angle_alpha   90.00
_cell.angle_beta   90.00
_cell.angle_gamma   90.00
#
_symmetry.space_group_name_H-M   'P 1'
#
loop_
_entity.id
_entity.type
_entity.pdbx_description
1 polymer ?
#
loop_
_entity_poly.entity_id
_entity_poly.type
_entity_poly.pdbx_seq_one_letter_code
_entity_poly.pdbx_strand_id
1 'polypeptide(L)'
;MGRLIRRAQKNQQGFTLVELMLVVIIIGVLVAIAVPIYGNVTQQAADKAHEANKRVLLGAAQMLYADKGPAVAGTFTKEEPKELEDYIEEWPELPERRSEDTDWTGYSVTLSEDGTVKVINAGGSEN
;
A
#
# COMPACT_ATOMS: atom_id res chain seq x y z
N MET A 1 -67.67 29.66 28.85
CA MET A 1 -66.31 29.19 29.18
C MET A 1 -65.45 29.15 27.91
N GLY A 2 -64.76 30.24 27.57
CA GLY A 2 -63.84 30.27 26.44
C GLY A 2 -62.43 29.88 26.87
N ARG A 3 -61.89 28.77 26.36
CA ARG A 3 -60.49 28.38 26.58
C ARG A 3 -59.60 29.18 25.64
N LEU A 4 -58.68 29.97 26.20
CA LEU A 4 -57.61 30.63 25.48
C LEU A 4 -56.56 29.59 25.06
N ILE A 5 -56.44 29.31 23.77
CA ILE A 5 -55.37 28.49 23.21
C ILE A 5 -54.11 29.35 23.16
N ARG A 6 -53.18 29.11 24.08
CA ARG A 6 -51.86 29.76 24.11
C ARG A 6 -50.99 29.11 23.02
N ARG A 7 -50.74 29.80 21.90
CA ARG A 7 -49.77 29.38 20.89
C ARG A 7 -48.36 29.53 21.46
N ALA A 8 -47.69 28.42 21.73
CA ALA A 8 -46.25 28.40 21.93
C ALA A 8 -45.59 28.69 20.58
N GLN A 9 -44.97 29.87 20.43
CA GLN A 9 -44.13 30.13 19.27
C GLN A 9 -42.91 29.21 19.34
N LYS A 10 -42.89 28.18 18.49
CA LYS A 10 -41.67 27.40 18.25
C LYS A 10 -40.68 28.33 17.55
N ASN A 11 -39.62 28.73 18.26
CA ASN A 11 -38.47 29.42 17.68
C ASN A 11 -37.87 28.53 16.57
N GLN A 12 -38.26 28.78 15.32
CA GLN A 12 -37.60 28.20 14.16
C GLN A 12 -36.32 29.00 13.93
N GLN A 13 -35.26 28.65 14.65
CA GLN A 13 -33.91 29.12 14.36
C GLN A 13 -33.47 28.46 13.05
N GLY A 14 -33.59 29.20 11.95
CA GLY A 14 -33.07 28.77 10.65
C GLY A 14 -31.54 28.86 10.64
N PHE A 15 -30.90 27.91 9.97
CA PHE A 15 -29.46 27.90 9.74
C PHE A 15 -29.07 29.12 8.90
N THR A 16 -28.04 29.87 9.29
CA THR A 16 -27.61 31.04 8.52
C THR A 16 -26.73 30.61 7.34
N LEU A 17 -26.85 31.28 6.19
CA LEU A 17 -25.94 31.03 5.06
C LEU A 17 -24.48 31.30 5.44
N VAL A 18 -24.26 32.27 6.33
CA VAL A 18 -22.94 32.63 6.85
C VAL A 18 -22.33 31.47 7.65
N GLU A 19 -23.10 30.77 8.49
CA GLU A 19 -22.63 29.56 9.18
C GLU A 19 -22.19 28.49 8.18
N LEU A 20 -22.96 28.24 7.12
CA LEU A 20 -22.60 27.24 6.12
C LEU A 20 -21.31 27.61 5.38
N MET A 21 -21.15 28.90 5.03
CA MET A 21 -19.98 29.39 4.32
C MET A 21 -18.70 29.23 5.16
N LEU A 22 -18.74 29.62 6.43
CA LEU A 22 -17.59 29.50 7.32
C LEU A 22 -17.17 28.03 7.50
N VAL A 23 -18.13 27.11 7.56
CA VAL A 23 -17.87 25.66 7.62
C VAL A 23 -17.13 25.17 6.37
N VAL A 24 -17.61 25.51 5.17
CA VAL A 24 -16.96 25.06 3.92
C VAL A 24 -15.55 25.65 3.79
N ILE A 25 -15.34 26.91 4.23
CA ILE A 25 -14.01 27.53 4.26
C ILE A 25 -13.07 26.75 5.18
N ILE A 26 -13.49 26.43 6.40
CA ILE A 26 -12.67 25.66 7.34
C ILE A 26 -12.36 24.26 6.77
N ILE A 27 -13.36 23.56 6.23
CA ILE A 27 -13.15 22.24 5.60
C ILE A 27 -12.18 22.35 4.42
N GLY A 28 -12.29 23.39 3.59
CA GLY A 28 -11.37 23.64 2.48
C GLY A 28 -9.91 23.79 2.93
N VAL A 29 -9.66 24.54 4.00
CA VAL A 29 -8.32 24.69 4.59
C VAL A 29 -7.80 23.36 5.15
N LEU A 30 -8.65 22.60 5.85
CA LEU A 30 -8.26 21.29 6.39
C LEU A 30 -7.91 20.30 5.28
N VAL A 31 -8.72 20.22 4.23
CA VAL A 31 -8.48 19.33 3.07
C VAL A 31 -7.18 19.70 2.35
N ALA A 32 -6.91 21.00 2.17
CA ALA A 32 -5.69 21.47 1.52
C ALA A 32 -4.40 20.99 2.22
N ILE A 33 -4.43 20.85 3.55
CA ILE A 33 -3.31 20.31 4.35
C ILE A 33 -3.33 18.77 4.38
N ALA A 34 -4.52 18.17 4.50
CA ALA A 34 -4.65 16.73 4.68
C ALA A 34 -4.26 15.90 3.45
N VAL A 35 -4.66 16.34 2.25
CA VAL A 35 -4.41 15.62 0.98
C VAL A 35 -2.91 15.38 0.72
N PRO A 36 -2.00 16.39 0.78
CA PRO A 36 -0.58 16.15 0.54
C PRO A 36 0.06 15.23 1.59
N ILE A 37 -0.38 15.31 2.85
CA ILE A 37 0.13 14.45 3.93
C ILE A 37 -0.24 13.00 3.68
N TYR A 38 -1.51 12.73 3.36
CA TYR A 38 -1.99 11.38 3.10
C TYR A 38 -1.21 10.70 1.97
N GLY A 39 -0.96 11.42 0.87
CA GLY A 39 -0.18 10.90 -0.25
C GLY A 39 1.28 10.56 0.09
N ASN A 40 1.90 11.23 1.06
CA ASN A 40 3.26 10.92 1.49
C ASN A 40 3.30 9.70 2.45
N VAL A 41 2.30 9.58 3.32
CA VAL A 41 2.19 8.45 4.26
C VAL A 41 1.94 7.14 3.50
N THR A 42 1.07 7.15 2.50
CA THR A 42 0.80 5.96 1.69
C THR A 42 2.01 5.52 0.87
N GLN A 43 2.77 6.46 0.30
CA GLN A 43 4.03 6.17 -0.39
C GLN A 43 5.07 5.52 0.54
N GLN A 44 5.28 6.09 1.73
CA GLN A 44 6.21 5.49 2.70
C GLN A 44 5.76 4.10 3.17
N ALA A 45 4.45 3.87 3.31
CA ALA A 45 3.92 2.56 3.64
C ALA A 45 4.18 1.56 2.50
N ALA A 46 3.97 1.97 1.25
CA ALA A 46 4.25 1.16 0.07
C ALA A 46 5.75 0.81 -0.03
N ASP A 47 6.65 1.77 0.15
CA ASP A 47 8.10 1.53 0.10
C ASP A 47 8.54 0.54 1.19
N LYS A 48 8.00 0.67 2.42
CA LYS A 48 8.27 -0.27 3.52
C LYS A 48 7.73 -1.67 3.25
N ALA A 49 6.51 -1.77 2.71
CA ALA A 49 5.93 -3.05 2.32
C ALA A 49 6.75 -3.70 1.21
N HIS A 50 7.21 -2.91 0.23
CA HIS A 50 8.05 -3.38 -0.85
C HIS A 50 9.38 -3.98 -0.36
N GLU A 51 10.05 -3.29 0.58
CA GLU A 51 11.26 -3.83 1.21
C GLU A 51 10.97 -5.08 2.06
N ALA A 52 9.85 -5.11 2.79
CA ALA A 52 9.45 -6.28 3.57
C ALA A 52 9.23 -7.50 2.67
N ASN A 53 8.52 -7.34 1.55
CA ASN A 53 8.30 -8.38 0.55
C ASN A 53 9.61 -8.95 0.00
N LYS A 54 10.58 -8.08 -0.31
CA LYS A 54 11.93 -8.52 -0.73
C LYS A 54 12.63 -9.35 0.35
N ARG A 55 12.52 -8.96 1.62
CA ARG A 55 13.10 -9.71 2.75
C ARG A 55 12.45 -11.08 2.93
N VAL A 56 11.14 -11.19 2.75
CA VAL A 56 10.42 -12.47 2.78
C VAL A 56 10.95 -13.41 1.70
N LEU A 57 11.01 -12.94 0.45
CA LEU A 57 11.53 -13.73 -0.67
C LEU A 57 13.01 -14.11 -0.49
N LEU A 58 13.82 -13.19 0.03
CA LEU A 58 15.22 -13.45 0.33
C LEU A 58 15.38 -14.54 1.38
N GLY A 59 14.62 -14.48 2.47
CA GLY A 59 14.62 -15.49 3.51
C GLY A 59 14.19 -16.86 2.99
N ALA A 60 13.13 -16.91 2.18
CA ALA A 60 12.65 -18.14 1.56
C ALA A 60 13.72 -18.78 0.65
N ALA A 61 14.39 -17.98 -0.19
CA ALA A 61 15.44 -18.50 -1.07
C ALA A 61 16.70 -18.95 -0.31
N GLN A 62 17.02 -18.30 0.80
CA GLN A 62 18.10 -18.74 1.69
C GLN A 62 17.76 -20.08 2.36
N MET A 63 16.52 -20.25 2.80
CA MET A 63 16.04 -21.53 3.37
C MET A 63 16.07 -22.64 2.33
N LEU A 64 15.60 -22.36 1.10
CA LEU A 64 15.66 -23.29 -0.02
C LEU A 64 17.10 -23.75 -0.32
N TYR A 65 18.06 -22.80 -0.37
CA TYR A 65 19.47 -23.13 -0.57
C TYR A 65 20.05 -23.95 0.59
N ALA A 66 19.67 -23.64 1.83
CA ALA A 66 20.13 -24.37 3.01
C ALA A 66 19.66 -25.83 3.03
N ASP A 67 18.45 -26.11 2.50
CA ASP A 67 17.89 -27.47 2.44
C ASP A 67 18.41 -28.26 1.23
N LYS A 68 18.38 -27.67 0.03
CA LYS A 68 18.63 -28.37 -1.23
C LYS A 68 20.02 -28.12 -1.83
N GLY A 69 20.80 -27.20 -1.26
CA GLY A 69 22.17 -26.88 -1.68
C GLY A 69 22.24 -26.21 -3.07
N PRO A 70 23.37 -26.32 -3.80
CA PRO A 70 23.57 -25.58 -5.05
C PRO A 70 22.69 -26.05 -6.21
N ALA A 71 22.04 -27.21 -6.11
CA ALA A 71 21.22 -27.78 -7.20
C ALA A 71 19.95 -26.96 -7.50
N VAL A 72 19.53 -26.08 -6.59
CA VAL A 72 18.38 -25.18 -6.75
C VAL A 72 18.73 -23.80 -7.29
N ALA A 73 19.98 -23.58 -7.71
CA ALA A 73 20.38 -22.32 -8.32
C ALA A 73 19.52 -22.04 -9.57
N GLY A 74 19.06 -20.80 -9.69
CA GLY A 74 18.15 -20.40 -10.75
C GLY A 74 17.40 -19.11 -10.44
N THR A 75 16.51 -18.76 -11.36
CA THR A 75 15.60 -17.61 -11.23
C THR A 75 14.18 -18.10 -10.99
N PHE A 76 13.49 -17.45 -10.06
CA PHE A 76 12.12 -17.70 -9.65
C PHE A 76 11.29 -16.42 -9.83
N THR A 77 10.11 -16.56 -10.44
CA THR A 77 9.12 -15.47 -10.58
C THR A 77 7.75 -15.97 -10.14
N LYS A 78 6.74 -15.09 -10.13
CA LYS A 78 5.36 -15.48 -9.81
C LYS A 78 4.83 -16.55 -10.76
N GLU A 79 5.22 -16.49 -12.03
CA GLU A 79 4.80 -17.42 -13.09
C GLU A 79 5.56 -18.75 -13.04
N GLU A 80 6.81 -18.71 -12.55
CA GLU A 80 7.68 -19.87 -12.42
C GLU A 80 8.31 -19.93 -11.01
N PRO A 81 7.51 -20.21 -9.95
CA PRO A 81 8.01 -20.20 -8.59
C PRO A 81 8.85 -21.45 -8.25
N LYS A 82 8.66 -22.55 -8.98
CA LYS A 82 9.41 -23.83 -8.85
C LYS A 82 9.51 -24.28 -7.39
N GLU A 83 10.69 -24.69 -6.93
CA GLU A 83 10.93 -25.17 -5.57
C GLU A 83 10.79 -24.07 -4.50
N LEU A 84 10.77 -22.79 -4.89
CA LEU A 84 10.61 -21.69 -3.94
C LEU A 84 9.18 -21.61 -3.40
N GLU A 85 8.19 -22.13 -4.14
CA GLU A 85 6.77 -22.19 -3.72
C GLU A 85 6.59 -22.94 -2.39
N ASP A 86 7.41 -23.97 -2.14
CA ASP A 86 7.38 -24.73 -0.88
C ASP A 86 7.83 -23.92 0.35
N TYR A 87 8.45 -22.75 0.14
CA TYR A 87 9.11 -21.94 1.16
C TYR A 87 8.41 -20.59 1.42
N ILE A 88 7.32 -20.31 0.72
CA ILE A 88 6.51 -19.11 0.88
C ILE A 88 5.02 -19.47 0.97
N GLU A 89 4.27 -18.77 1.81
CA GLU A 89 2.81 -18.98 1.89
C GLU A 89 2.09 -18.40 0.67
N GLU A 90 2.53 -17.21 0.23
CA GLU A 90 1.96 -16.51 -0.92
C GLU A 90 3.03 -15.68 -1.61
N TRP A 91 2.97 -15.61 -2.93
CA TRP A 91 3.87 -14.75 -3.69
C TRP A 91 3.51 -13.28 -3.45
N PRO A 92 4.42 -12.45 -2.92
CA PRO A 92 4.08 -11.08 -2.57
C PRO A 92 3.78 -10.23 -3.81
N GLU A 93 2.77 -9.39 -3.69
CA GLU A 93 2.40 -8.42 -4.73
C GLU A 93 3.10 -7.07 -4.52
N LEU A 94 3.21 -6.30 -5.58
CA LEU A 94 3.74 -4.94 -5.48
C LEU A 94 2.72 -4.06 -4.77
N PRO A 95 3.13 -3.31 -3.73
CA PRO A 95 2.23 -2.37 -3.09
C PRO A 95 1.90 -1.22 -4.04
N GLU A 96 0.64 -0.77 -4.02
CA GLU A 96 0.21 0.38 -4.82
C GLU A 96 1.01 1.63 -4.46
N ARG A 97 1.73 2.17 -5.45
CA ARG A 97 2.55 3.37 -5.30
C ARG A 97 2.04 4.48 -6.20
N ARG A 98 2.14 5.72 -5.72
CA ARG A 98 1.64 6.92 -6.42
C ARG A 98 2.42 7.27 -7.71
N SER A 99 3.50 6.57 -8.07
CA SER A 99 4.35 6.96 -9.20
C SER A 99 4.28 5.97 -10.37
N GLU A 100 3.86 6.49 -11.51
CA GLU A 100 3.76 5.87 -12.84
C GLU A 100 5.11 5.54 -13.52
N ASP A 101 6.22 5.40 -12.81
CA ASP A 101 7.58 5.49 -13.41
C ASP A 101 8.43 4.22 -13.31
N THR A 102 7.78 3.09 -13.00
CA THR A 102 8.46 1.81 -12.93
C THR A 102 7.54 0.79 -13.56
N ASP A 103 7.92 0.24 -14.71
CA ASP A 103 7.19 -0.88 -15.35
C ASP A 103 7.34 -2.19 -14.54
N TRP A 104 7.53 -2.09 -13.22
CA TRP A 104 7.64 -3.20 -12.30
C TRP A 104 6.32 -3.94 -12.28
N THR A 105 6.35 -5.20 -12.69
CA THR A 105 5.24 -6.13 -12.71
C THR A 105 5.28 -7.10 -11.53
N GLY A 106 6.41 -7.22 -10.84
CA GLY A 106 6.53 -8.09 -9.67
C GLY A 106 7.93 -8.16 -9.08
N TYR A 107 8.28 -9.34 -8.57
CA TYR A 107 9.59 -9.66 -8.02
C TYR A 107 10.21 -10.82 -8.79
N SER A 108 11.52 -10.76 -8.96
CA SER A 108 12.33 -11.86 -9.48
C SER A 108 13.40 -12.20 -8.45
N VAL A 109 13.52 -13.47 -8.11
CA VAL A 109 14.48 -13.98 -7.14
C VAL A 109 15.52 -14.79 -7.91
N THR A 110 16.78 -14.40 -7.83
CA THR A 110 17.90 -15.16 -8.40
C THR A 110 18.74 -15.74 -7.27
N LEU A 111 18.82 -17.06 -7.24
CA LEU A 111 19.69 -17.83 -6.35
C LEU A 111 20.89 -18.34 -7.16
N SER A 112 22.09 -17.97 -6.76
CA SER A 112 23.33 -18.42 -7.38
C SER A 112 23.87 -19.69 -6.71
N GLU A 113 24.71 -20.46 -7.43
CA GLU A 113 25.28 -21.71 -6.92
C GLU A 113 26.14 -21.52 -5.66
N ASP A 114 26.68 -20.31 -5.47
CA ASP A 114 27.45 -19.90 -4.30
C ASP A 114 26.59 -19.56 -3.06
N GLY A 115 25.26 -19.66 -3.17
CA GLY A 115 24.31 -19.32 -2.11
C GLY A 115 23.96 -17.83 -2.04
N THR A 116 24.46 -17.02 -2.97
CA THR A 116 24.07 -15.60 -3.06
C THR A 116 22.63 -15.49 -3.58
N VAL A 117 21.78 -14.81 -2.82
CA VAL A 117 20.40 -14.48 -3.20
C VAL A 117 20.30 -13.01 -3.61
N LYS A 118 19.70 -12.76 -4.77
CA LYS A 118 19.32 -11.40 -5.21
C LYS A 118 17.82 -11.36 -5.47
N VAL A 119 17.14 -10.39 -4.87
CA VAL A 119 15.73 -10.11 -5.15
C VAL A 119 15.64 -8.76 -5.85
N ILE A 120 15.22 -8.79 -7.11
CA ILE A 120 15.05 -7.59 -7.96
C ILE A 120 13.59 -7.42 -8.33
N ASN A 121 13.26 -6.27 -8.88
CA ASN A 121 11.92 -6.02 -9.39
C ASN A 121 11.82 -6.62 -10.80
N ALA A 122 10.76 -7.39 -11.05
CA ALA A 122 10.47 -7.93 -12.37
C ALA A 122 9.71 -6.88 -13.18
N GLY A 123 9.98 -6.78 -14.49
CA GLY A 123 9.43 -5.74 -15.37
C GLY A 123 10.06 -4.36 -15.09
N GLY A 124 10.29 -3.55 -16.14
CA GLY A 124 11.03 -2.28 -16.08
C GLY A 124 12.47 -2.41 -16.54
N SER A 125 12.98 -1.40 -17.26
CA SER A 125 14.38 -1.39 -17.72
C SER A 125 15.30 -1.46 -16.51
N GLU A 126 16.10 -2.52 -16.43
CA GLU A 126 17.15 -2.68 -15.43
C GLU A 126 18.02 -1.42 -15.39
N ASN A 127 18.04 -0.75 -14.24
CA ASN A 127 19.12 0.11 -13.79
C ASN A 127 19.26 -0.05 -12.29
#